data_AF-A0A7K0ML66-F1
#
_entry.id   AF-A0A7K0ML66-F1
#
_cell.length_a   1.000
_cell.length_b   1.000
_cell.length_c   1.000
_cell.angle_alpha   90.00
_cell.angle_beta   90.00
_cell.angle_gamma   90.00
#
_symmetry.space_group_name_H-M   'P 1'
#
loop_
_entity.id
_entity.type
_entity.pdbx_description
1 polymer ?
#
loop_
_entity_poly.entity_id
_entity_poly.type
_entity_poly.pdbx_seq_one_letter_code
_entity_poly.pdbx_strand_id
1 'polypeptide(L)'
;MRSPVRLERRLEQPKWLNWVVPLASLVAALILGALVLWITGKNPFDVYQRIFERGFAGKRAFSGALEMATPLAFTGLCAAVAFRMGLVNIG
;
A
#
# COMPACT_ATOMS: atom_id res chain seq x y z
N MET A 1 31.63 16.56 -22.61
CA MET A 1 30.92 15.28 -22.86
C MET A 1 29.43 15.54 -22.75
N ARG A 2 28.68 15.59 -23.86
CA ARG A 2 27.23 15.79 -23.85
C ARG A 2 26.58 14.42 -23.70
N SER A 3 25.89 14.16 -22.58
CA SER A 3 25.16 12.91 -22.40
C SER A 3 24.09 12.75 -23.49
N PRO A 4 24.00 11.61 -24.19
CA PRO A 4 22.99 11.37 -25.23
C PRO A 4 21.59 11.11 -24.67
N VAL A 5 21.44 11.08 -23.34
CA VAL A 5 20.17 10.77 -22.67
C VAL A 5 19.48 12.07 -22.28
N ARG A 6 18.41 12.41 -23.01
CA ARG A 6 17.51 13.51 -22.67
C ARG A 6 16.37 12.95 -21.81
N LEU A 7 16.41 13.21 -20.51
CA LEU A 7 15.31 12.90 -19.60
C LEU A 7 14.14 13.85 -19.90
N GLU A 8 13.16 13.37 -20.67
CA GLU A 8 11.91 14.08 -20.92
C GLU A 8 10.81 13.55 -19.99
N ARG A 9 9.97 14.46 -19.48
CA ARG A 9 8.80 14.09 -18.69
C ARG A 9 7.83 13.33 -19.59
N ARG A 10 7.54 12.06 -19.27
CA ARG A 10 6.47 11.31 -19.94
C ARG A 10 5.16 12.07 -19.77
N LEU A 11 4.61 12.58 -20.87
CA LEU A 11 3.37 13.36 -20.89
C LEU A 11 2.13 12.47 -20.65
N GLU A 12 2.18 11.24 -21.16
CA GLU A 12 1.10 10.25 -21.03
C GLU A 12 1.58 9.04 -20.22
N GLN A 13 0.89 8.74 -19.13
CA GLN A 13 1.08 7.50 -18.38
C GLN A 13 0.09 6.45 -18.91
N PRO A 14 0.57 5.26 -19.30
CA PRO A 14 -0.33 4.27 -19.85
C PRO A 14 -1.24 3.72 -18.73
N LYS A 15 -2.56 3.65 -18.99
CA LYS A 15 -3.59 3.36 -17.98
C LYS A 15 -3.40 2.01 -17.25
N TRP A 16 -2.70 1.05 -17.85
CA TRP A 16 -2.39 -0.25 -17.22
C TRP A 16 -1.41 -0.12 -16.05
N LEU A 17 -0.50 0.87 -16.09
CA LEU A 17 0.45 1.11 -15.00
C LEU A 17 -0.27 1.48 -13.70
N ASN A 18 -1.41 2.16 -13.79
CA ASN A 18 -2.21 2.54 -12.62
C ASN A 18 -2.74 1.33 -11.84
N TRP A 19 -2.90 0.19 -12.49
CA TRP A 19 -3.33 -1.07 -11.84
C TRP A 19 -2.17 -1.98 -11.52
N VAL A 20 -1.20 -2.09 -12.43
CA VAL A 20 -0.05 -3.00 -12.25
C VAL A 20 0.87 -2.51 -11.14
N VAL A 21 1.09 -1.20 -11.00
CA VAL A 21 2.00 -0.69 -9.97
C VAL A 21 1.50 -1.00 -8.55
N PRO A 22 0.24 -0.70 -8.16
CA PRO A 22 -0.26 -1.07 -6.84
C PRO A 22 -0.26 -2.58 -6.61
N LEU A 23 -0.68 -3.37 -7.61
CA LEU A 23 -0.76 -4.83 -7.47
C LEU A 23 0.62 -5.47 -7.33
N ALA A 24 1.58 -5.06 -8.16
CA ALA A 24 2.96 -5.54 -8.07
C ALA A 24 3.61 -5.12 -6.74
N SER A 25 3.34 -3.91 -6.27
CA SER A 25 3.81 -3.44 -4.95
C SER A 25 3.25 -4.28 -3.81
N LEU A 26 1.96 -4.64 -3.86
CA LEU A 26 1.32 -5.51 -2.87
C LEU A 26 1.96 -6.90 -2.86
N VAL A 27 2.14 -7.52 -4.03
CA VAL A 27 2.79 -8.83 -4.16
C VAL A 27 4.22 -8.78 -3.64
N ALA A 28 4.99 -7.73 -4.01
CA ALA A 28 6.35 -7.55 -3.52
C ALA A 28 6.40 -7.42 -2.00
N ALA A 29 5.48 -6.66 -1.39
CA ALA A 29 5.38 -6.52 0.07
C ALA A 29 5.08 -7.86 0.76
N LEU A 30 4.19 -8.69 0.19
CA LEU A 30 3.90 -10.03 0.69
C LEU A 30 5.11 -10.96 0.57
N ILE A 31 5.85 -10.91 -0.55
CA ILE A 31 7.06 -11.73 -0.72
C ILE A 31 8.14 -11.33 0.29
N LEU A 32 8.39 -10.03 0.44
CA LEU A 32 9.37 -9.52 1.40
C LEU A 32 8.98 -9.85 2.85
N GLY A 33 7.71 -9.69 3.20
CA GLY A 33 7.20 -10.10 4.52
C GLY A 33 7.35 -11.60 4.75
N ALA A 34 7.07 -12.43 3.75
CA ALA A 34 7.20 -13.88 3.84
C ALA A 34 8.66 -14.30 4.03
N LEU A 35 9.58 -13.63 3.34
CA LEU A 35 11.02 -13.83 3.51
C LEU A 35 11.44 -13.56 4.96
N VAL A 36 11.01 -12.44 5.54
CA VAL A 36 11.30 -12.09 6.95
C VAL A 36 10.74 -13.14 7.91
N LEU A 37 9.49 -13.57 7.71
CA LEU A 37 8.86 -14.60 8.53
C LEU A 37 9.62 -15.93 8.45
N TRP A 38 10.03 -16.32 7.24
CA TRP A 38 10.77 -17.55 7.00
C TRP A 38 12.15 -17.53 7.66
N ILE A 39 12.89 -16.42 7.55
CA ILE A 39 14.19 -16.24 8.24
C ILE A 39 14.03 -16.33 9.76
N THR A 40 12.88 -15.90 10.30
CA THR A 40 12.56 -15.99 11.73
C THR A 40 12.06 -17.38 12.15
N GLY A 41 12.07 -18.37 11.25
CA GLY A 41 11.63 -19.74 11.50
C GLY A 41 10.11 -19.91 11.57
N LYS A 42 9.32 -18.92 11.13
CA LYS A 42 7.85 -19.01 11.07
C LYS A 42 7.41 -19.39 9.67
N ASN A 43 6.38 -20.24 9.58
CA ASN A 43 5.73 -20.53 8.30
C ASN A 43 4.94 -19.29 7.83
N PRO A 44 5.28 -18.68 6.68
CA PRO A 44 4.59 -17.47 6.20
C PRO A 44 3.11 -17.70 5.89
N PHE A 45 2.76 -18.86 5.33
CA PHE A 45 1.38 -19.18 4.97
C PHE A 45 0.49 -19.24 6.22
N ASP A 46 0.95 -19.91 7.28
CA ASP A 46 0.20 -19.99 8.54
C ASP A 46 0.00 -18.61 9.18
N VAL A 47 1.03 -17.76 9.12
CA VAL A 47 0.97 -16.41 9.68
C VAL A 47 0.02 -15.53 8.87
N TYR A 48 0.08 -15.57 7.54
CA TYR A 48 -0.84 -14.83 6.68
C TYR A 48 -2.28 -15.30 6.81
N GLN A 49 -2.50 -16.61 6.93
CA GLN A 49 -3.83 -17.14 7.22
C GLN A 49 -4.37 -16.61 8.54
N ARG A 50 -3.57 -16.63 9.61
CA ARG A 50 -3.96 -16.06 10.91
C ARG A 50 -4.23 -14.56 10.86
N ILE A 51 -3.45 -13.80 10.09
CA ILE A 51 -3.69 -12.36 9.88
C ILE A 51 -5.03 -12.16 9.18
N PHE A 52 -5.32 -12.94 8.14
CA PHE A 52 -6.58 -12.86 7.41
C PHE A 52 -7.78 -13.23 8.30
N GLU A 53 -7.68 -14.32 9.07
CA GLU A 53 -8.73 -14.74 10.00
C GLU A 53 -8.99 -13.68 11.08
N ARG A 54 -7.94 -13.12 11.67
CA ARG A 54 -8.06 -12.08 12.71
C ARG A 54 -8.50 -10.73 12.17
N GLY A 55 -8.22 -10.43 10.90
CA GLY A 55 -8.62 -9.19 10.24
C GLY A 55 -10.04 -9.20 9.70
N PHE A 56 -10.51 -10.34 9.19
CA PHE A 56 -11.79 -10.40 8.45
C PHE A 56 -12.75 -11.51 8.90
N ALA A 57 -12.26 -12.71 9.26
CA ALA A 57 -13.13 -13.88 9.46
C ALA A 57 -13.53 -14.14 10.93
N GLY A 58 -12.95 -13.43 11.90
CA GLY A 58 -13.31 -13.55 13.31
C GLY A 58 -14.67 -12.90 13.65
N LYS A 59 -15.34 -13.38 14.71
CA LYS A 59 -16.69 -12.92 15.14
C LYS A 59 -16.87 -11.40 15.29
N ARG A 60 -15.78 -10.67 15.58
CA ARG A 60 -15.74 -9.20 15.70
C ARG A 60 -14.62 -8.57 14.87
N ALA A 61 -13.94 -9.35 14.04
CA ALA A 61 -12.76 -8.92 13.29
C ALA A 61 -13.12 -7.81 12.30
N PHE A 62 -14.20 -8.02 11.54
CA PHE A 62 -14.65 -7.07 10.54
C PHE A 62 -15.13 -5.73 11.14
N SER A 63 -15.92 -5.77 12.22
CA SER A 63 -16.36 -4.55 12.92
C SER A 63 -15.18 -3.77 13.50
N GLY A 64 -14.24 -4.45 14.17
CA GLY A 64 -13.03 -3.80 14.68
C GLY A 64 -12.15 -3.22 13.56
N ALA A 65 -12.05 -3.93 12.43
CA ALA A 65 -11.34 -3.43 11.26
C ALA A 65 -11.98 -2.15 10.71
N LEU A 66 -13.31 -2.09 10.62
CA LEU A 66 -14.04 -0.88 10.20
C LEU A 66 -13.91 0.26 11.22
N GLU A 67 -13.99 -0.04 12.51
CA GLU A 67 -13.80 0.94 13.59
C GLU A 67 -12.42 1.62 13.50
N MET A 68 -11.37 0.87 13.17
CA MET A 68 -10.02 1.42 12.98
C MET A 68 -9.82 2.05 11.59
N ALA A 69 -10.38 1.46 10.53
CA ALA A 69 -10.19 1.94 9.16
C ALA A 69 -10.94 3.24 8.88
N THR A 70 -12.12 3.43 9.48
CA THR A 70 -12.95 4.63 9.27
C THR A 70 -12.21 5.93 9.60
N PRO A 71 -11.63 6.13 10.79
CA PRO A 71 -10.89 7.34 11.09
C PRO A 71 -9.67 7.53 10.18
N LEU A 72 -8.95 6.46 9.84
CA LEU A 72 -7.81 6.52 8.91
C LEU A 72 -8.23 6.91 7.48
N ALA A 73 -9.40 6.45 7.03
CA ALA A 73 -9.95 6.84 5.74
C ALA A 73 -10.32 8.34 5.72
N PHE A 74 -10.96 8.84 6.78
CA PHE A 74 -11.27 10.27 6.91
C PHE A 74 -10.02 11.13 7.01
N THR A 75 -8.97 10.70 7.72
CA THR A 75 -7.71 11.46 7.77
C THR A 75 -7.03 11.52 6.41
N GLY A 76 -7.00 10.41 5.68
CA GLY A 76 -6.52 10.37 4.29
C GLY A 76 -7.34 11.25 3.35
N LEU A 77 -8.67 11.27 3.52
CA LEU A 77 -9.56 12.13 2.75
C LEU A 77 -9.28 13.61 3.02
N CYS A 78 -9.14 14.00 4.29
CA CYS A 78 -8.77 15.38 4.67
C CYS A 78 -7.41 15.78 4.06
N ALA A 79 -6.40 14.91 4.12
CA ALA A 79 -5.09 15.17 3.53
C ALA A 79 -5.16 15.30 1.99
N ALA A 80 -5.94 14.43 1.33
CA ALA A 80 -6.14 14.50 -0.12
C ALA A 80 -6.79 15.82 -0.56
N VAL A 81 -7.75 16.33 0.23
CA VAL A 81 -8.38 17.64 -0.01
C VAL A 81 -7.35 18.77 0.15
N ALA A 82 -6.54 18.75 1.21
CA ALA A 82 -5.48 19.75 1.42
C ALA A 82 -4.46 19.78 0.26
N PHE A 83 -3.98 18.62 -0.18
CA PHE A 83 -3.06 18.51 -1.31
C PHE A 83 -3.68 18.95 -2.64
N ARG A 84 -4.97 18.68 -2.84
CA ARG A 84 -5.70 19.17 -4.02
C ARG A 84 -5.81 20.70 -4.04
N MET A 85 -5.84 21.34 -2.88
CA MET A 85 -5.80 22.81 -2.76
C MET A 85 -4.38 23.39 -2.90
N GLY A 86 -3.35 22.55 -3.12
CA GLY A 86 -1.96 22.99 -3.19
C GLY A 86 -1.37 23.37 -1.83
N LEU A 87 -2.08 23.08 -0.73
CA LEU A 87 -1.59 23.31 0.63
C LEU A 87 -0.66 22.16 1.00
N VAL A 88 0.62 22.33 0.66
CA VAL A 88 1.69 21.41 1.05
C VAL A 88 2.64 22.20 1.96
N ASN A 89 2.56 21.98 3.27
CA ASN A 89 3.55 22.49 4.21
C ASN A 89 4.55 21.37 4.50
N ILE A 90 5.68 21.36 3.77
CA ILE A 90 6.77 20.37 3.98
C ILE A 90 7.48 20.62 5.33
N GLY A 91 7.27 21.79 5.92
CA GLY A 91 7.84 22.27 7.18
C GLY A 91 7.68 23.78 7.23
#